data_AF-A0A5J4RJP6-F1
#
_entry.id   AF-A0A5J4RJP6-F1
#
_cell.length_a   1.000
_cell.length_b   1.000
_cell.length_c   1.000
_cell.angle_alpha   90.00
_cell.angle_beta   90.00
_cell.angle_gamma   90.00
#
_symmetry.space_group_name_H-M   'P 1'
#
loop_
_entity.id
_entity.type
_entity.pdbx_description
1 polymer ?
#
loop_
_entity_poly.entity_id
_entity_poly.type
_entity_poly.pdbx_seq_one_letter_code
_entity_poly.pdbx_strand_id
1 'polypeptide(L)'
;PPGSGQVHVKISDFGFAKKVDLTHEQTYFAGTLPFMSPEQFLDNPIITQKEDIYALGITFYKLITHKFPVNERKIEEQERKMAKLKSINKPPEVKDGILWDLLSKLLNFDPQERITASEALQHPYFTSLEAIADISQEQQDLASQAAFSELQGDSSITEYDKDPKFIVSES
;
A
#
# COMPACT_ATOMS: atom_id res chain seq x y z
N PRO A 1 -16.34 14.45 -3.61
CA PRO A 1 -16.43 15.79 -4.23
C PRO A 1 -16.79 16.82 -3.15
N PRO A 2 -16.52 18.14 -3.31
CA PRO A 2 -16.93 19.12 -2.30
C PRO A 2 -18.41 18.97 -1.96
N GLY A 3 -18.73 18.72 -0.69
CA GLY A 3 -20.10 18.52 -0.21
C GLY A 3 -20.67 17.09 -0.35
N SER A 4 -19.88 16.09 -0.76
CA SER A 4 -20.33 14.69 -0.81
C SER A 4 -20.12 13.90 0.49
N GLY A 5 -19.48 14.50 1.50
CA GLY A 5 -19.10 13.80 2.74
C GLY A 5 -18.05 12.68 2.57
N GLN A 6 -17.42 12.60 1.39
CA GLN A 6 -16.49 11.53 1.03
C GLN A 6 -15.11 12.08 0.66
N VAL A 7 -14.08 11.43 1.20
CA VAL A 7 -12.68 11.69 0.86
C VAL A 7 -12.20 10.64 -0.13
N HIS A 8 -11.81 11.09 -1.33
CA HIS A 8 -11.28 10.20 -2.37
C HIS A 8 -9.77 10.35 -2.43
N VAL A 9 -9.05 9.27 -2.10
CA VAL A 9 -7.61 9.21 -2.32
C VAL A 9 -7.35 8.92 -3.80
N LYS A 10 -6.51 9.73 -4.43
CA LYS A 10 -6.09 9.54 -5.82
C LYS A 10 -4.58 9.45 -5.89
N ILE A 11 -4.08 8.42 -6.59
CA ILE A 11 -2.68 8.32 -6.95
C ILE A 11 -2.45 9.20 -8.19
N SER A 12 -1.39 9.99 -8.16
CA SER A 12 -0.98 10.87 -9.26
C SER A 12 0.48 10.63 -9.61
N ASP A 13 0.92 11.24 -10.71
CA ASP A 13 2.30 11.18 -11.20
C ASP A 13 2.75 9.77 -11.62
N PHE A 14 2.29 9.36 -12.81
CA PHE A 14 2.68 8.11 -13.45
C PHE A 14 3.94 8.26 -14.32
N GLY A 15 4.81 9.25 -14.04
CA GLY A 15 6.00 9.55 -14.86
C GLY A 15 7.02 8.41 -14.97
N PHE A 16 7.01 7.48 -14.02
CA PHE A 16 7.85 6.27 -14.01
C PHE A 16 7.06 4.97 -14.20
N ALA A 17 5.74 5.04 -14.42
CA ALA A 17 4.93 3.84 -14.60
C ALA A 17 5.28 3.14 -15.92
N LYS A 18 5.48 1.83 -15.85
CA LYS A 18 5.80 0.99 -17.01
C LYS A 18 4.91 -0.24 -17.04
N LYS A 19 4.51 -0.69 -18.23
CA LYS A 19 3.90 -2.00 -18.41
C LYS A 19 4.96 -3.07 -18.15
N VAL A 20 4.63 -4.06 -17.33
CA VAL A 20 5.52 -5.21 -17.10
C VAL A 20 5.62 -5.99 -18.41
N ASP A 21 6.79 -5.93 -19.04
CA ASP A 21 7.11 -6.67 -20.26
C ASP A 21 7.97 -7.89 -19.92
N LEU A 22 7.84 -8.96 -20.71
CA LEU A 22 8.52 -10.24 -20.49
C LEU A 22 10.05 -10.14 -20.46
N THR A 23 10.62 -9.12 -21.08
CA THR A 23 12.07 -8.91 -21.15
C THR A 23 12.66 -8.33 -19.87
N HIS A 24 11.83 -7.80 -18.95
CA HIS A 24 12.23 -7.19 -17.67
C HIS A 24 13.38 -6.15 -17.78
N GLU A 25 13.65 -5.64 -18.98
CA GLU A 25 14.74 -4.69 -19.21
C GLU A 25 14.43 -3.37 -18.51
N GLN A 26 15.20 -3.07 -17.48
CA GLN A 26 15.24 -1.74 -16.87
C GLN A 26 16.49 -1.00 -17.33
N THR A 27 16.28 0.20 -17.88
CA THR A 27 17.34 1.09 -18.35
C THR A 27 17.66 2.20 -17.33
N TYR A 28 16.90 2.31 -16.23
CA TYR A 28 17.01 3.43 -15.29
C TYR A 28 16.87 3.00 -13.83
N PHE A 29 17.92 3.25 -13.05
CA PHE A 29 17.86 3.26 -11.58
C PHE A 29 17.24 4.60 -11.15
N ALA A 30 15.91 4.66 -11.06
CA ALA A 30 15.17 5.85 -10.67
C ALA A 30 14.19 5.51 -9.53
N GLY A 31 14.10 6.39 -8.54
CA GLY A 31 13.19 6.22 -7.40
C GLY A 31 13.67 6.98 -6.16
N THR A 32 12.80 7.05 -5.16
CA THR A 32 13.14 7.70 -3.88
C THR A 32 13.70 6.64 -2.93
N LEU A 33 15.00 6.71 -2.61
CA LEU A 33 15.77 5.64 -1.94
C LEU A 33 15.06 4.88 -0.79
N PRO A 34 14.34 5.52 0.15
CA PRO A 34 13.71 4.81 1.26
C PRO A 34 12.57 3.87 0.84
N PHE A 35 11.98 4.09 -0.33
CA PHE A 35 10.87 3.31 -0.86
C PHE A 35 11.33 2.17 -1.76
N MET A 36 12.60 2.18 -2.19
CA MET A 36 13.14 1.17 -3.09
C MET A 36 13.20 -0.20 -2.40
N SER A 37 12.72 -1.22 -3.11
CA SER A 37 12.70 -2.60 -2.64
C SER A 37 14.10 -3.23 -2.68
N PRO A 38 14.36 -4.28 -1.87
CA PRO A 38 15.66 -4.94 -1.83
C PRO A 38 16.13 -5.45 -3.19
N GLU A 39 15.22 -5.99 -4.00
CA GLU A 39 15.55 -6.58 -5.31
C GLU A 39 16.05 -5.55 -6.34
N GLN A 40 15.74 -4.25 -6.18
CA GLN A 40 16.26 -3.19 -7.04
C GLN A 40 17.77 -2.99 -6.90
N PHE A 41 18.35 -3.45 -5.80
CA PHE A 41 19.78 -3.34 -5.50
C PHE A 41 20.58 -4.60 -5.90
N LEU A 42 19.95 -5.56 -6.57
CA LEU A 42 20.62 -6.77 -7.07
C LEU A 42 21.22 -6.55 -8.46
N ASP A 43 22.23 -7.35 -8.80
CA ASP A 43 22.73 -7.44 -10.17
C ASP A 43 21.64 -7.99 -11.09
N ASN A 44 21.25 -7.22 -12.11
CA ASN A 44 20.16 -7.53 -13.05
C ASN A 44 18.79 -7.71 -12.34
N PRO A 45 18.21 -6.63 -11.80
CA PRO A 45 17.01 -6.72 -10.99
C PRO A 45 15.80 -7.17 -11.81
N ILE A 46 15.05 -8.15 -11.29
CA ILE A 46 13.76 -8.56 -11.84
C ILE A 46 12.67 -7.77 -11.13
N ILE A 47 12.21 -6.71 -11.79
CA ILE A 47 11.20 -5.82 -11.24
C ILE A 47 9.80 -6.22 -11.70
N THR A 48 8.88 -6.32 -10.74
CA THR A 48 7.48 -6.63 -10.95
C THR A 48 6.62 -5.68 -10.10
N GLN A 49 5.29 -5.82 -10.17
CA GLN A 49 4.36 -5.08 -9.29
C GLN A 49 4.62 -5.28 -7.79
N LYS A 50 5.46 -6.26 -7.40
CA LYS A 50 5.86 -6.46 -6.01
C LYS A 50 6.69 -5.29 -5.47
N GLU A 51 7.43 -4.56 -6.30
CA GLU A 51 8.15 -3.35 -5.87
C GLU A 51 7.16 -2.32 -5.27
N ASP A 52 6.03 -2.09 -5.93
CA ASP A 52 4.99 -1.18 -5.45
C ASP A 52 4.43 -1.62 -4.10
N ILE A 53 4.29 -2.93 -3.87
CA ILE A 53 3.83 -3.47 -2.58
C ILE A 53 4.84 -3.17 -1.46
N TYR A 54 6.14 -3.25 -1.75
CA TYR A 54 7.17 -2.90 -0.78
C TYR A 54 7.10 -1.40 -0.45
N ALA A 55 7.01 -0.54 -1.48
CA ALA A 55 6.88 0.90 -1.31
C ALA A 55 5.62 1.28 -0.51
N LEU A 56 4.51 0.56 -0.71
CA LEU A 56 3.30 0.69 0.10
C LEU A 56 3.55 0.30 1.57
N GLY A 57 4.29 -0.79 1.82
CA GLY A 57 4.74 -1.18 3.16
C GLY A 57 5.60 -0.10 3.83
N ILE A 58 6.51 0.53 3.08
CA ILE A 58 7.32 1.65 3.58
C ILE A 58 6.43 2.86 3.91
N THR A 59 5.43 3.13 3.08
CA THR A 59 4.44 4.19 3.32
C THR A 59 3.68 3.94 4.63
N PHE A 60 3.17 2.73 4.85
CA PHE A 60 2.53 2.35 6.10
C PHE A 60 3.46 2.52 7.29
N TYR A 61 4.69 1.98 7.20
CA TYR A 61 5.70 2.12 8.24
C TYR A 61 5.95 3.59 8.58
N LYS A 62 6.05 4.46 7.57
CA LYS A 62 6.29 5.90 7.74
C LYS A 62 5.12 6.61 8.39
N LEU A 63 3.88 6.27 8.06
CA LEU A 63 2.69 6.84 8.69
C LEU A 63 2.62 6.50 10.18
N ILE A 64 2.99 5.28 10.55
CA ILE A 64 2.91 4.79 11.94
C ILE A 64 4.07 5.30 12.80
N THR A 65 5.28 5.25 12.27
CA THR A 65 6.51 5.50 13.05
C THR A 65 7.07 6.91 12.87
N HIS A 66 6.57 7.65 11.88
CA HIS A 66 7.15 8.89 11.36
C HIS A 66 8.61 8.77 10.90
N LYS A 67 9.13 7.55 10.73
CA LYS A 67 10.52 7.24 10.35
C LYS A 67 10.53 6.31 9.13
N PHE A 68 11.69 6.19 8.50
CA PHE A 68 11.94 5.14 7.51
C PHE A 68 12.76 4.02 8.17
N PRO A 69 12.54 2.75 7.81
CA PRO A 69 13.36 1.67 8.35
C PRO A 69 14.80 1.74 7.84
N VAL A 70 14.99 2.20 6.61
CA VAL A 70 16.28 2.46 5.96
C VAL A 70 16.17 3.75 5.15
N ASN A 71 17.07 4.71 5.36
CA ASN A 71 17.08 5.99 4.66
C ASN A 71 18.49 6.59 4.70
N GLU A 72 19.35 6.10 3.81
CA GLU A 72 20.70 6.62 3.64
C GLU A 72 20.72 7.76 2.62
N ARG A 73 21.76 8.60 2.69
CA ARG A 73 21.87 9.79 1.82
C ARG A 73 22.35 9.45 0.41
N LYS A 74 23.08 8.34 0.28
CA LYS A 74 23.68 7.89 -0.97
C LYS A 74 23.19 6.51 -1.33
N ILE A 75 23.03 6.29 -2.63
CA ILE A 75 22.64 5.00 -3.20
C ILE A 75 23.55 3.86 -2.73
N GLU A 76 24.88 4.06 -2.72
CA GLU A 76 25.81 2.97 -2.36
C GLU A 76 25.76 2.65 -0.86
N GLU A 77 25.38 3.62 -0.03
CA GLU A 77 25.17 3.41 1.41
C GLU A 77 23.86 2.65 1.66
N GLN A 78 22.79 3.02 0.94
CA GLN A 78 21.50 2.34 0.98
C GLN A 78 21.67 0.88 0.54
N GLU A 79 22.30 0.63 -0.60
CA GLU A 79 22.61 -0.70 -1.13
C GLU A 79 23.37 -1.55 -0.11
N ARG A 80 24.50 -1.03 0.42
CA ARG A 80 25.30 -1.76 1.43
C ARG A 80 24.50 -2.08 2.69
N LYS A 81 23.53 -1.25 3.06
CA LYS A 81 22.67 -1.49 4.22
C LYS A 81 21.59 -2.52 3.93
N MET A 82 20.93 -2.41 2.78
CA MET A 82 19.94 -3.37 2.30
C MET A 82 20.54 -4.77 2.15
N ALA A 83 21.74 -4.88 1.57
CA ALA A 83 22.45 -6.15 1.40
C ALA A 83 22.83 -6.85 2.73
N LYS A 84 22.97 -6.09 3.82
CA LYS A 84 23.26 -6.63 5.16
C LYS A 84 21.99 -7.00 5.95
N LEU A 85 20.85 -6.41 5.60
CA LEU A 85 19.59 -6.66 6.26
C LEU A 85 18.95 -7.94 5.70
N LYS A 86 18.40 -8.77 6.59
CA LYS A 86 17.60 -9.94 6.20
C LYS A 86 16.10 -9.64 6.15
N SER A 87 15.66 -8.67 6.93
CA SER A 87 14.27 -8.22 7.03
C SER A 87 14.21 -6.88 7.75
N ILE A 88 13.04 -6.24 7.71
CA ILE A 88 12.74 -5.09 8.57
C ILE A 88 12.30 -5.60 9.94
N ASN A 89 12.90 -5.05 11.00
CA ASN A 89 12.53 -5.39 12.37
C ASN A 89 11.22 -4.69 12.76
N LYS A 90 10.44 -5.35 13.63
CA LYS A 90 9.22 -4.76 14.22
C LYS A 90 9.57 -3.47 14.96
N PRO A 91 9.02 -2.30 14.57
CA PRO A 91 9.25 -1.07 15.31
C PRO A 91 8.49 -1.11 16.65
N PRO A 92 9.03 -0.51 17.72
CA PRO A 92 8.38 -0.49 19.03
C PRO A 92 7.05 0.28 19.03
N GLU A 93 6.84 1.19 18.07
CA GLU A 93 5.59 1.92 17.87
C GLU A 93 4.43 1.00 17.41
N VAL A 94 4.72 -0.11 16.72
CA VAL A 94 3.69 -1.07 16.29
C VAL A 94 3.44 -2.07 17.42
N LYS A 95 2.37 -1.85 18.19
CA LYS A 95 2.00 -2.76 19.29
C LYS A 95 1.08 -3.88 18.82
N ASP A 96 0.15 -3.56 17.92
CA ASP A 96 -0.79 -4.53 17.36
C ASP A 96 -0.07 -5.63 16.57
N GLY A 97 -0.43 -6.87 16.85
CA GLY A 97 0.06 -8.05 16.16
C GLY A 97 -0.50 -8.18 14.75
N ILE A 98 -1.75 -7.79 14.53
CA ILE A 98 -2.43 -7.87 13.22
C ILE A 98 -1.83 -6.84 12.26
N LEU A 99 -1.64 -5.61 12.71
CA LEU A 99 -0.91 -4.58 11.96
C LEU A 99 0.51 -5.01 11.61
N TRP A 100 1.25 -5.58 12.56
CA TRP A 100 2.61 -6.05 12.28
C TRP A 100 2.61 -7.21 11.28
N ASP A 101 1.67 -8.14 11.39
CA ASP A 101 1.54 -9.26 10.46
C ASP A 101 1.34 -8.76 9.02
N LEU A 102 0.41 -7.80 8.80
CA LEU A 102 0.25 -7.15 7.50
C LEU A 102 1.55 -6.47 7.04
N LEU A 103 2.16 -5.65 7.89
CA LEU A 103 3.34 -4.85 7.55
C LEU A 103 4.53 -5.75 7.19
N SER A 104 4.70 -6.87 7.88
CA SER A 104 5.76 -7.84 7.62
C SER A 104 5.59 -8.55 6.27
N LYS A 105 4.35 -8.82 5.85
CA LYS A 105 4.00 -9.39 4.55
C LYS A 105 4.20 -8.40 3.39
N LEU A 106 3.90 -7.12 3.60
CA LEU A 106 4.18 -6.04 2.65
C LEU A 106 5.69 -5.81 2.49
N LEU A 107 6.44 -5.83 3.60
CA LEU A 107 7.88 -5.58 3.65
C LEU A 107 8.75 -6.85 3.51
N ASN A 108 8.18 -7.95 2.99
CA ASN A 108 8.95 -9.16 2.75
C ASN A 108 10.04 -8.89 1.70
N PHE A 109 11.27 -9.31 2.01
CA PHE A 109 12.42 -9.08 1.14
C PHE A 109 12.40 -9.98 -0.08
N ASP A 110 11.81 -11.18 0.03
CA ASP A 110 11.58 -12.04 -1.13
C ASP A 110 10.30 -11.58 -1.86
N PRO A 111 10.39 -11.10 -3.12
CA PRO A 111 9.23 -10.66 -3.88
C PRO A 111 8.18 -11.75 -4.10
N GLN A 112 8.59 -13.02 -4.13
CA GLN A 112 7.69 -14.16 -4.36
C GLN A 112 6.84 -14.47 -3.13
N GLU A 113 7.41 -14.27 -1.94
CA GLU A 113 6.74 -14.43 -0.64
C GLU A 113 6.09 -13.12 -0.15
N ARG A 114 6.35 -12.00 -0.81
CA ARG A 114 5.69 -10.72 -0.53
C ARG A 114 4.23 -10.83 -0.94
N ILE A 115 3.32 -10.31 -0.13
CA ILE A 115 1.88 -10.35 -0.42
C ILE A 115 1.53 -9.56 -1.69
N THR A 116 0.42 -9.87 -2.37
CA THR A 116 -0.13 -9.02 -3.44
C THR A 116 -1.08 -7.96 -2.87
N ALA A 117 -1.42 -6.93 -3.66
CA ALA A 117 -2.42 -5.94 -3.26
C ALA A 117 -3.79 -6.59 -2.97
N SER A 118 -4.21 -7.54 -3.82
CA SER A 118 -5.48 -8.26 -3.65
C SER A 118 -5.51 -9.06 -2.33
N GLU A 119 -4.45 -9.81 -2.04
CA GLU A 119 -4.33 -10.55 -0.78
C GLU A 119 -4.23 -9.61 0.42
N ALA A 120 -3.54 -8.47 0.29
CA ALA A 120 -3.43 -7.48 1.36
C ALA A 120 -4.80 -6.88 1.71
N LEU A 121 -5.67 -6.63 0.73
CA LEU A 121 -7.06 -6.18 0.96
C LEU A 121 -7.91 -7.23 1.70
N GLN A 122 -7.58 -8.51 1.58
CA GLN A 122 -8.26 -9.59 2.32
C GLN A 122 -7.66 -9.85 3.70
N HIS A 123 -6.59 -9.15 4.08
CA HIS A 123 -5.89 -9.37 5.33
C HIS A 123 -6.79 -9.06 6.55
N PRO A 124 -6.69 -9.80 7.68
CA PRO A 124 -7.47 -9.54 8.89
C PRO A 124 -7.39 -8.12 9.44
N TYR A 125 -6.35 -7.37 9.08
CA TYR A 125 -6.24 -5.94 9.41
C TYR A 125 -7.42 -5.12 8.84
N PHE A 126 -7.96 -5.51 7.69
CA PHE A 126 -9.10 -4.86 7.04
C PHE A 126 -10.40 -5.68 7.14
N THR A 127 -10.32 -6.97 7.49
CA THR A 127 -11.45 -7.91 7.41
C THR A 127 -11.86 -8.57 8.73
N SER A 128 -11.14 -8.29 9.83
CA SER A 128 -11.48 -8.79 11.17
C SER A 128 -12.79 -8.22 11.70
N LEU A 129 -13.34 -8.86 12.74
CA LEU A 129 -14.54 -8.36 13.41
C LEU A 129 -14.31 -6.98 14.03
N GLU A 130 -13.10 -6.74 14.56
CA GLU A 130 -12.68 -5.45 15.08
C GLU A 130 -12.66 -4.39 13.96
N ALA A 131 -12.05 -4.69 12.81
CA ALA A 131 -12.03 -3.77 11.67
C ALA A 131 -13.44 -3.46 11.14
N ILE A 132 -14.33 -4.45 11.13
CA ILE A 132 -15.73 -4.26 10.73
C ILE A 132 -16.48 -3.41 11.76
N ALA A 133 -16.20 -3.59 13.06
CA ALA A 133 -16.81 -2.80 14.13
C ALA A 133 -16.35 -1.33 14.13
N ASP A 134 -15.17 -1.04 13.59
CA ASP A 134 -14.64 0.32 13.44
C ASP A 134 -15.29 1.09 12.27
N ILE A 135 -16.07 0.43 11.41
CA ILE A 135 -16.81 1.09 10.33
C ILE A 135 -17.93 1.95 10.94
N SER A 136 -17.82 3.26 10.78
CA SER A 136 -18.78 4.23 11.29
C SER A 136 -20.15 4.13 10.60
N GLN A 137 -21.19 4.59 11.31
CA GLN A 137 -22.53 4.71 10.71
C GLN A 137 -22.53 5.60 9.47
N GLU A 138 -21.69 6.66 9.46
CA GLU A 138 -21.58 7.55 8.31
C GLU A 138 -21.05 6.84 7.06
N GLN A 139 -20.02 5.99 7.20
CA GLN A 139 -19.54 5.17 6.09
C GLN A 139 -20.63 4.24 5.56
N GLN A 140 -21.44 3.64 6.44
CA GLN A 140 -22.56 2.77 6.05
C GLN A 140 -23.66 3.53 5.31
N ASP A 141 -23.99 4.73 5.79
CA ASP A 141 -25.00 5.59 5.19
C ASP A 141 -24.56 6.06 3.80
N LEU A 142 -23.29 6.45 3.64
CA LEU A 142 -22.70 6.83 2.35
C LEU A 142 -22.72 5.67 1.35
N ALA A 143 -22.36 4.46 1.77
CA ALA A 143 -22.42 3.26 0.92
C ALA A 143 -23.86 2.97 0.45
N SER A 144 -24.83 3.12 1.37
CA SER A 144 -26.25 2.92 1.06
C SER A 144 -26.78 3.97 0.08
N GLN A 145 -26.35 5.23 0.23
CA GLN A 145 -26.68 6.30 -0.69
C GLN A 145 -26.09 6.06 -2.08
N ALA A 146 -24.83 5.62 -2.18
CA ALA A 146 -24.21 5.28 -3.46
C ALA A 146 -24.97 4.15 -4.17
N ALA A 147 -25.35 3.09 -3.44
CA ALA A 147 -26.16 2.01 -4.00
C ALA A 147 -27.54 2.49 -4.48
N PHE A 148 -28.17 3.43 -3.78
CA PHE A 148 -29.42 4.04 -4.23
C PHE A 148 -29.23 4.89 -5.50
N SER A 149 -28.17 5.69 -5.58
CA SER A 149 -27.84 6.49 -6.76
C SER A 149 -27.61 5.63 -8.01
N GLU A 150 -26.94 4.49 -7.88
CA GLU A 150 -26.77 3.53 -8.98
C GLU A 150 -28.13 3.02 -9.49
N LEU A 151 -29.06 2.69 -8.58
CA LEU A 151 -30.42 2.27 -8.94
C LEU A 151 -31.25 3.38 -9.62
N GLN A 152 -30.93 4.65 -9.34
CA GLN A 152 -31.52 5.81 -10.04
C GLN A 152 -30.85 6.11 -11.39
N GLY A 153 -29.86 5.31 -11.80
CA GLY A 153 -29.21 5.39 -13.11
C GLY A 153 -27.87 6.14 -13.12
N ASP A 154 -27.29 6.43 -11.95
CA ASP A 154 -25.93 6.99 -11.88
C ASP A 154 -24.90 5.90 -12.20
N SER A 155 -24.38 5.93 -13.43
CA SER A 155 -23.38 4.98 -13.92
C SER A 155 -21.95 5.29 -13.48
N SER A 156 -21.73 6.36 -12.71
CA SER A 156 -20.41 6.69 -12.15
C SER A 156 -20.09 5.93 -10.86
N ILE A 157 -21.11 5.36 -10.21
CA ILE A 157 -20.97 4.56 -8.99
C ILE A 157 -20.26 3.24 -9.31
N THR A 158 -19.24 2.91 -8.52
CA THR A 158 -18.49 1.67 -8.61
C THR A 158 -18.87 0.69 -7.48
N GLU A 159 -18.36 -0.53 -7.55
CA GLU A 159 -18.51 -1.51 -6.46
C GLU A 159 -17.88 -1.03 -5.13
N TYR A 160 -16.82 -0.23 -5.19
CA TYR A 160 -16.13 0.30 -4.01
C TYR A 160 -16.92 1.41 -3.33
N ASP A 161 -17.68 2.21 -4.07
CA ASP A 161 -18.53 3.26 -3.51
C ASP A 161 -19.72 2.69 -2.71
N LYS A 162 -20.04 1.41 -2.91
CA LYS A 162 -21.16 0.70 -2.27
C LYS A 162 -20.73 -0.20 -1.10
N ASP A 163 -19.43 -0.32 -0.84
CA ASP A 163 -18.90 -1.10 0.27
C ASP A 163 -18.27 -0.14 1.30
N PRO A 164 -18.84 -0.04 2.51
CA PRO A 164 -18.40 0.94 3.50
C PRO A 164 -16.95 0.75 3.97
N LYS A 165 -16.33 -0.42 3.75
CA LYS A 165 -14.91 -0.65 4.03
C LYS A 165 -13.98 0.20 3.15
N PHE A 166 -14.44 0.66 1.99
CA PHE A 166 -13.67 1.46 1.06
C PHE A 166 -14.00 2.96 1.12
N ILE A 167 -14.89 3.36 2.04
CA ILE A 167 -15.30 4.75 2.20
C ILE A 167 -14.52 5.39 3.33
N VAL A 168 -14.01 6.60 3.07
CA VAL A 168 -13.48 7.49 4.10
C VAL A 168 -14.42 8.69 4.17
N SER A 169 -15.06 8.89 5.32
CA SER A 169 -15.90 10.07 5.54
C SER A 169 -15.05 11.31 5.80
N GLU A 170 -15.64 12.50 5.58
CA GLU A 170 -14.97 13.79 5.75
C GLU A 170 -14.87 14.23 7.24
N SER A 171 -15.57 13.54 8.14
CA SER A 171 -15.79 13.88 9.54
C SER A 171 -14.62 13.66 10.49
#